data_AF-A0A2V2EJC1-F1
#
_entry.id   AF-A0A2V2EJC1-F1
#
_cell.length_a   1.000
_cell.length_b   1.000
_cell.length_c   1.000
_cell.angle_alpha   90.00
_cell.angle_beta   90.00
_cell.angle_gamma   90.00
#
_symmetry.space_group_name_H-M   'P 1'
#
loop_
_entity.id
_entity.type
_entity.pdbx_description
1 polymer ?
#
loop_
_entity_poly.entity_id
_entity_poly.type
_entity_poly.pdbx_seq_one_letter_code
_entity_poly.pdbx_strand_id
1 'polypeptide(L)'
;GLDNQGLSGLELYYDKELTGTPGKLLLEVDSAQNNIPQSQQEFIPAVEGYSVNLTIDETVQYITERELEKVYNEQQAEGATAIVMNVKTGAVLAMANYPNFDPNNYGDVEDTVWNNFAVNGTYEPGSTFKMISSSMFLEEGVTGATDHYYCAGSMQISGYRFKCWRSYRPHQDQTFAQAVGNSCNPVMAQVAFKLGFDKFYEYLRGFGFDKKTGIDLPGEALGVMVNKNNAVDIDLASMSIGQSNTYTPIQMITAISAVANGGKLMQPYVVAKITDQDGNVVKENTPTLVRQVVSAQTSQTMRDILNGVVEEGTGSRGKVEGYNVCGKTGTAQKVVNGHYSDTDYIVSYAGFAPAEDPEIAVLVFVDSPKYEKMGGLVAGPVFASIMGDVLRYYKIEPTTETNTINSAVSAEKAETMIMPDVSGLSGVEAINFFKEEGLNPIVKMQGEEMYAYLPPAGTEVIKGSDVYLYCRDTSQSSVEVPDLTGKTIKEADRILSGAGLEMAIEGSGIAYAQSPEAGSWLEEGSTVQVEFQNVGKDNQTDNQVNSDTENQ
;
A
#
# COMPACT_ATOMS: atom_id res chain seq x y z
N GLY A 1 -8.23 -25.69 18.15
CA GLY A 1 -9.33 -26.52 17.59
C GLY A 1 -10.18 -27.07 18.73
N LEU A 2 -11.27 -27.79 18.43
CA LEU A 2 -12.12 -28.41 19.46
C LEU A 2 -11.37 -29.40 20.36
N ASP A 3 -10.31 -30.03 19.84
CA ASP A 3 -9.46 -30.99 20.55
C ASP A 3 -8.15 -30.36 21.10
N ASN A 4 -8.11 -29.05 21.33
CA ASN A 4 -6.91 -28.30 21.78
C ASN A 4 -5.67 -28.44 20.88
N GLN A 5 -5.88 -28.75 19.59
CA GLN A 5 -4.82 -28.74 18.57
C GLN A 5 -4.79 -27.40 17.81
N GLY A 6 -3.59 -26.91 17.50
CA GLY A 6 -3.36 -25.79 16.59
C GLY A 6 -3.82 -26.13 15.17
N LEU A 7 -4.68 -25.30 14.58
CA LEU A 7 -5.27 -25.56 13.25
C LEU A 7 -4.73 -24.67 12.14
N SER A 8 -4.24 -23.47 12.49
CA SER A 8 -3.70 -22.51 11.54
C SER A 8 -2.71 -21.55 12.24
N GLY A 9 -1.98 -20.77 11.45
CA GLY A 9 -1.12 -19.68 11.93
C GLY A 9 -0.07 -20.13 12.95
N LEU A 10 0.21 -19.26 13.91
CA LEU A 10 1.19 -19.52 14.98
C LEU A 10 0.85 -20.77 15.79
N GLU A 11 -0.43 -20.97 16.10
CA GLU A 11 -0.92 -22.14 16.83
C GLU A 11 -0.53 -23.45 16.14
N LEU A 12 -0.65 -23.52 14.81
CA LEU A 12 -0.23 -24.71 14.06
C LEU A 12 1.31 -24.85 13.98
N TYR A 13 2.02 -23.75 13.78
CA TYR A 13 3.48 -23.80 13.60
C TYR A 13 4.21 -24.19 14.89
N TYR A 14 3.70 -23.73 16.04
CA TYR A 14 4.24 -23.97 17.37
C TYR A 14 3.41 -24.96 18.21
N ASP A 15 2.51 -25.73 17.59
CA ASP A 15 1.62 -26.67 18.29
C ASP A 15 2.41 -27.59 19.23
N LYS A 16 3.55 -28.13 18.74
CA LYS A 16 4.42 -29.00 19.53
C LYS A 16 4.92 -28.34 20.82
N GLU A 17 5.28 -27.06 20.77
CA GLU A 17 5.72 -26.30 21.92
C GLU A 17 4.54 -25.93 22.83
N LEU A 18 3.36 -25.65 22.27
CA LEU A 18 2.17 -25.17 22.99
C LEU A 18 1.35 -26.28 23.67
N THR A 19 1.26 -27.49 23.09
CA THR A 19 0.36 -28.55 23.58
C THR A 19 0.79 -29.15 24.94
N GLY A 20 2.10 -29.23 25.21
CA GLY A 20 2.62 -29.96 26.36
C GLY A 20 2.47 -31.49 26.22
N THR A 21 2.49 -32.21 27.35
CA THR A 21 2.30 -33.67 27.40
C THR A 21 1.15 -34.04 28.35
N PRO A 22 0.11 -34.73 27.86
CA PRO A 22 -1.00 -35.16 28.72
C PRO A 22 -0.56 -36.10 29.85
N GLY A 23 -1.15 -35.90 31.03
CA GLY A 23 -0.99 -36.80 32.18
C GLY A 23 -1.73 -38.13 31.96
N LYS A 24 -1.46 -39.12 32.81
CA LYS A 24 -2.12 -40.43 32.79
C LYS A 24 -2.58 -40.82 34.19
N LEU A 25 -3.79 -41.35 34.28
CA LEU A 25 -4.29 -42.01 35.48
C LEU A 25 -4.49 -43.48 35.17
N LEU A 26 -3.69 -44.35 35.78
CA LEU A 26 -3.82 -45.79 35.67
C LEU A 26 -4.77 -46.30 36.76
N LEU A 27 -5.86 -46.94 36.34
CA LEU A 27 -6.89 -47.50 37.22
C LEU A 27 -6.99 -49.00 37.00
N GLU A 28 -7.03 -49.78 38.08
CA GLU A 28 -7.43 -51.19 38.00
C GLU A 28 -8.96 -51.27 38.07
N VAL A 29 -9.54 -51.88 37.03
CA VAL A 29 -10.99 -52.10 36.92
C VAL A 29 -11.28 -53.60 36.89
N ASP A 30 -12.47 -53.98 37.36
CA ASP A 30 -12.93 -55.36 37.27
C ASP A 30 -13.29 -55.76 35.82
N SER A 31 -13.66 -57.03 35.60
CA SER A 31 -14.07 -57.52 34.27
C SER A 31 -15.32 -56.85 33.70
N ALA A 32 -16.04 -56.06 34.51
CA ALA A 32 -17.21 -55.27 34.14
C ALA A 32 -16.92 -53.76 34.09
N GLN A 33 -15.64 -53.35 34.12
CA GLN A 33 -15.17 -51.96 34.09
C GLN A 33 -15.52 -51.12 35.34
N ASN A 34 -15.85 -51.75 36.48
CA ASN A 34 -16.04 -51.02 37.73
C ASN A 34 -14.71 -50.77 38.43
N ASN A 35 -14.59 -49.61 39.09
CA ASN A 35 -13.44 -49.29 39.94
C ASN A 35 -13.35 -50.28 41.11
N ILE A 36 -12.17 -50.88 41.31
CA ILE A 36 -11.92 -51.80 42.42
C ILE A 36 -11.61 -50.98 43.69
N PRO A 37 -12.36 -51.14 44.80
CA PRO A 37 -12.03 -50.48 46.06
C PRO A 37 -10.62 -50.90 46.53
N GLN A 38 -9.77 -49.93 46.86
CA GLN A 38 -8.35 -50.11 47.26
C GLN A 38 -7.36 -50.49 46.14
N SER A 39 -7.70 -50.30 44.85
CA SER A 39 -6.74 -50.52 43.76
C SER A 39 -5.52 -49.60 43.85
N GLN A 40 -4.37 -50.06 43.36
CA GLN A 40 -3.25 -49.14 43.14
C GLN A 40 -3.62 -48.16 42.03
N GLN A 41 -3.51 -46.87 42.32
CA GLN A 41 -3.66 -45.81 41.32
C GLN A 41 -2.27 -45.27 41.04
N GLU A 42 -1.85 -45.34 39.78
CA GLU A 42 -0.64 -44.66 39.33
C GLU A 42 -1.05 -43.36 38.64
N PHE A 43 -0.63 -42.23 39.21
CA PHE A 43 -0.89 -40.91 38.66
C PHE A 43 0.40 -40.33 38.08
N ILE A 44 0.41 -40.16 36.77
CA ILE A 44 1.47 -39.46 36.03
C ILE A 44 0.92 -38.06 35.74
N PRO A 45 1.44 -37.00 36.36
CA PRO A 45 0.96 -35.64 36.13
C PRO A 45 1.20 -35.21 34.67
N ALA A 46 0.34 -34.32 34.17
CA ALA A 46 0.57 -33.67 32.89
C ALA A 46 1.78 -32.72 32.98
N VAL A 47 2.43 -32.50 31.84
CA VAL A 47 3.43 -31.46 31.67
C VAL A 47 2.81 -30.39 30.79
N GLU A 48 2.72 -29.16 31.30
CA GLU A 48 2.16 -28.05 30.54
C GLU A 48 3.05 -27.70 29.34
N GLY A 49 2.43 -27.08 28.32
CA GLY A 49 3.17 -26.53 27.18
C GLY A 49 4.01 -25.31 27.58
N TYR A 50 4.77 -24.82 26.61
CA TYR A 50 5.54 -23.60 26.72
C TYR A 50 4.71 -22.37 26.34
N SER A 51 5.13 -21.20 26.82
CA SER A 51 4.58 -19.91 26.42
C SER A 51 5.39 -19.31 25.27
N VAL A 52 4.72 -18.92 24.19
CA VAL A 52 5.33 -18.28 23.02
C VAL A 52 5.15 -16.76 23.13
N ASN A 53 6.27 -16.03 23.17
CA ASN A 53 6.28 -14.57 23.27
C ASN A 53 6.62 -14.01 21.89
N LEU A 54 5.74 -13.17 21.34
CA LEU A 54 5.87 -12.64 19.99
C LEU A 54 6.73 -11.39 19.93
N THR A 55 7.18 -11.05 18.72
CA THR A 55 7.68 -9.71 18.37
C THR A 55 6.55 -8.74 18.06
N ILE A 56 5.33 -9.26 17.85
CA ILE A 56 4.13 -8.46 17.65
C ILE A 56 3.92 -7.61 18.90
N ASP A 57 3.84 -6.30 18.68
CA ASP A 57 3.52 -5.33 19.70
C ASP A 57 2.02 -5.04 19.62
N GLU A 58 1.29 -5.29 20.70
CA GLU A 58 -0.17 -5.14 20.75
C GLU A 58 -0.62 -3.73 20.34
N THR A 59 0.15 -2.69 20.71
CA THR A 59 -0.21 -1.31 20.37
C THR A 59 0.00 -1.04 18.88
N VAL A 60 1.12 -1.52 18.33
CA VAL A 60 1.43 -1.38 16.90
C VAL A 60 0.46 -2.20 16.05
N GLN A 61 0.09 -3.40 16.51
CA GLN A 61 -0.90 -4.26 15.88
C GLN A 61 -2.26 -3.55 15.82
N TYR A 62 -2.72 -2.99 16.94
CA TYR A 62 -3.98 -2.23 17.00
C TYR A 62 -3.98 -1.01 16.06
N ILE A 63 -2.90 -0.22 16.06
CA ILE A 63 -2.75 0.92 15.13
C ILE A 63 -2.87 0.45 13.68
N THR A 64 -2.20 -0.65 13.34
CA THR A 64 -2.17 -1.21 11.99
C THR A 64 -3.56 -1.70 11.58
N GLU A 65 -4.24 -2.45 12.45
CA GLU A 65 -5.59 -2.96 12.20
C GLU A 65 -6.62 -1.85 12.04
N ARG A 66 -6.57 -0.83 12.90
CA ARG A 66 -7.46 0.34 12.85
C ARG A 66 -7.40 1.06 11.51
N GLU A 67 -6.18 1.33 11.02
CA GLU A 67 -6.01 2.05 9.74
C GLU A 67 -6.34 1.17 8.53
N LEU A 68 -6.07 -0.13 8.59
CA LEU A 68 -6.48 -1.08 7.54
C LEU A 68 -8.00 -1.25 7.46
N GLU A 69 -8.67 -1.39 8.59
CA GLU A 69 -10.13 -1.51 8.64
C GLU A 69 -10.79 -0.29 7.99
N LYS A 70 -10.30 0.90 8.36
CA LYS A 70 -10.78 2.17 7.82
C LYS A 70 -10.68 2.20 6.29
N VAL A 71 -9.50 1.92 5.73
CA VAL A 71 -9.32 1.99 4.27
C VAL A 71 -10.08 0.88 3.54
N TYR A 72 -10.16 -0.32 4.12
CA TYR A 72 -10.91 -1.45 3.56
C TYR A 72 -12.39 -1.07 3.40
N ASN A 73 -12.99 -0.48 4.44
CA ASN A 73 -14.39 -0.06 4.43
C ASN A 73 -14.62 1.16 3.52
N GLU A 74 -13.78 2.19 3.61
CA GLU A 74 -13.90 3.41 2.80
C GLU A 74 -13.76 3.13 1.30
N GLN A 75 -12.87 2.23 0.92
CA GLN A 75 -12.63 1.87 -0.48
C GLN A 75 -13.49 0.71 -0.97
N GLN A 76 -14.24 0.04 -0.09
CA GLN A 76 -14.90 -1.23 -0.36
C GLN A 76 -13.97 -2.22 -1.09
N ALA A 77 -12.73 -2.31 -0.60
CA ALA A 77 -11.68 -3.12 -1.19
C ALA A 77 -12.03 -4.62 -1.10
N GLU A 78 -11.45 -5.44 -1.99
CA GLU A 78 -11.56 -6.90 -1.89
C GLU A 78 -10.70 -7.44 -0.74
N GLY A 79 -9.60 -6.74 -0.41
CA GLY A 79 -8.77 -7.05 0.73
C GLY A 79 -7.78 -5.94 1.04
N ALA A 80 -7.20 -5.97 2.23
CA ALA A 80 -6.14 -5.05 2.62
C ALA A 80 -5.13 -5.75 3.52
N THR A 81 -3.85 -5.43 3.38
CA THR A 81 -2.77 -6.06 4.15
C THR A 81 -1.77 -4.99 4.56
N ALA A 82 -1.27 -5.06 5.79
CA ALA A 82 -0.12 -4.27 6.21
C ALA A 82 0.83 -5.07 7.08
N ILE A 83 2.12 -4.76 6.93
CA ILE A 83 3.20 -5.30 7.75
C ILE A 83 4.01 -4.14 8.29
N VAL A 84 4.28 -4.15 9.59
CA VAL A 84 5.23 -3.24 10.26
C VAL A 84 6.43 -4.07 10.71
N MET A 85 7.64 -3.68 10.29
CA MET A 85 8.87 -4.42 10.52
C MET A 85 9.95 -3.51 11.10
N ASN A 86 10.69 -4.00 12.09
CA ASN A 86 11.94 -3.35 12.49
C ASN A 86 13.01 -3.62 11.42
N VAL A 87 13.53 -2.57 10.79
CA VAL A 87 14.44 -2.71 9.64
C VAL A 87 15.79 -3.29 10.03
N LYS A 88 16.25 -3.07 11.27
CA LYS A 88 17.57 -3.50 11.74
C LYS A 88 17.59 -4.97 12.14
N THR A 89 16.46 -5.49 12.62
CA THR A 89 16.38 -6.86 13.16
C THR A 89 15.64 -7.85 12.27
N GLY A 90 14.66 -7.39 11.48
CA GLY A 90 13.70 -8.26 10.79
C GLY A 90 12.51 -8.67 11.67
N ALA A 91 12.42 -8.19 12.92
CA ALA A 91 11.28 -8.47 13.78
C ALA A 91 10.00 -7.88 13.18
N VAL A 92 8.95 -8.70 13.06
CA VAL A 92 7.62 -8.25 12.65
C VAL A 92 6.89 -7.69 13.87
N LEU A 93 6.61 -6.40 13.86
CA LEU A 93 5.97 -5.68 14.97
C LEU A 93 4.45 -5.68 14.84
N ALA A 94 3.94 -5.73 13.61
CA ALA A 94 2.54 -5.97 13.32
C ALA A 94 2.37 -6.64 11.96
N MET A 95 1.33 -7.46 11.83
CA MET A 95 0.92 -8.10 10.60
C MET A 95 -0.60 -8.23 10.61
N ALA A 96 -1.26 -7.53 9.70
CA ALA A 96 -2.72 -7.49 9.65
C ALA A 96 -3.21 -7.69 8.22
N ASN A 97 -4.34 -8.39 8.09
CA ASN A 97 -5.07 -8.59 6.83
C ASN A 97 -6.54 -8.27 7.07
N TYR A 98 -7.23 -7.79 6.04
CA TYR A 98 -8.68 -7.63 5.98
C TYR A 98 -9.22 -8.25 4.69
N PRO A 99 -10.39 -8.91 4.71
CA PRO A 99 -11.25 -9.15 5.88
C PRO A 99 -10.57 -10.04 6.95
N ASN A 100 -10.89 -9.78 8.23
CA ASN A 100 -10.40 -10.53 9.39
C ASN A 100 -11.56 -11.14 10.19
N PHE A 101 -11.25 -11.68 11.37
CA PHE A 101 -12.21 -12.29 12.29
C PHE A 101 -11.80 -12.07 13.74
N ASP A 102 -12.77 -12.16 14.65
CA ASP A 102 -12.50 -12.27 16.08
C ASP A 102 -11.99 -13.69 16.39
N PRO A 103 -10.75 -13.85 16.89
CA PRO A 103 -10.22 -15.17 17.26
C PRO A 103 -11.03 -15.89 18.34
N ASN A 104 -11.84 -15.17 19.13
CA ASN A 104 -12.75 -15.77 20.11
C ASN A 104 -14.07 -16.28 19.48
N ASN A 105 -14.36 -15.88 18.24
CA ASN A 105 -15.57 -16.27 17.51
C ASN A 105 -15.25 -16.68 16.06
N TYR A 106 -14.48 -17.76 15.93
CA TYR A 106 -13.97 -18.26 14.66
C TYR A 106 -14.89 -19.28 13.94
N GLY A 107 -16.05 -19.60 14.53
CA GLY A 107 -16.90 -20.71 14.08
C GLY A 107 -17.82 -20.43 12.88
N ASP A 108 -17.99 -19.15 12.51
CA ASP A 108 -18.89 -18.69 11.45
C ASP A 108 -18.22 -17.58 10.62
N VAL A 109 -17.03 -17.90 10.06
CA VAL A 109 -16.24 -16.97 9.24
C VAL A 109 -16.12 -17.52 7.82
N GLU A 110 -16.05 -16.64 6.83
CA GLU A 110 -15.84 -17.05 5.45
C GLU A 110 -14.46 -17.70 5.26
N ASP A 111 -14.38 -18.68 4.36
CA ASP A 111 -13.13 -19.42 4.10
C ASP A 111 -11.96 -18.52 3.65
N THR A 112 -12.28 -17.39 3.02
CA THR A 112 -11.32 -16.38 2.53
C THR A 112 -10.51 -15.75 3.65
N VAL A 113 -11.03 -15.72 4.87
CA VAL A 113 -10.44 -15.06 6.04
C VAL A 113 -9.27 -15.86 6.64
N TRP A 114 -9.22 -17.18 6.40
CA TRP A 114 -8.14 -18.03 6.91
C TRP A 114 -6.79 -17.80 6.22
N ASN A 115 -6.79 -17.03 5.13
CA ASN A 115 -5.61 -16.79 4.32
C ASN A 115 -4.78 -15.61 4.86
N ASN A 116 -3.56 -15.89 5.36
CA ASN A 116 -2.62 -14.83 5.74
C ASN A 116 -1.88 -14.28 4.50
N PHE A 117 -2.55 -13.38 3.78
CA PHE A 117 -2.03 -12.82 2.51
C PHE A 117 -0.62 -12.21 2.66
N ALA A 118 -0.29 -11.64 3.83
CA ALA A 118 1.04 -11.13 4.13
C ALA A 118 2.18 -12.18 3.92
N VAL A 119 1.87 -13.46 4.09
CA VAL A 119 2.83 -14.59 4.07
C VAL A 119 2.59 -15.53 2.90
N ASN A 120 1.34 -15.79 2.55
CA ASN A 120 0.97 -16.79 1.55
C ASN A 120 0.40 -16.20 0.24
N GLY A 121 0.09 -14.91 0.22
CA GLY A 121 -0.33 -14.20 -0.98
C GLY A 121 0.86 -13.82 -1.84
N THR A 122 0.70 -13.83 -3.17
CA THR A 122 1.69 -13.31 -4.11
C THR A 122 1.07 -12.28 -5.03
N TYR A 123 1.80 -11.22 -5.34
CA TYR A 123 1.34 -10.15 -6.21
C TYR A 123 2.49 -9.55 -7.01
N GLU A 124 2.17 -8.88 -8.12
CA GLU A 124 3.13 -8.02 -8.81
C GLU A 124 3.30 -6.71 -8.00
N PRO A 125 4.49 -6.41 -7.46
CA PRO A 125 4.69 -5.26 -6.57
C PRO A 125 4.51 -3.89 -7.24
N GLY A 126 4.58 -3.85 -8.57
CA GLY A 126 4.59 -2.61 -9.33
C GLY A 126 5.68 -1.66 -8.84
N SER A 127 5.37 -0.36 -8.83
CA SER A 127 6.37 0.68 -8.63
C SER A 127 7.06 0.70 -7.26
N THR A 128 6.56 -0.02 -6.24
CA THR A 128 7.32 -0.21 -4.98
C THR A 128 8.62 -0.98 -5.24
N PHE A 129 8.65 -1.87 -6.23
CA PHE A 129 9.85 -2.61 -6.62
C PHE A 129 10.98 -1.73 -7.14
N LYS A 130 10.67 -0.50 -7.59
CA LYS A 130 11.68 0.47 -8.02
C LYS A 130 12.63 0.86 -6.89
N MET A 131 12.25 0.68 -5.63
CA MET A 131 13.17 0.81 -4.49
C MET A 131 14.31 -0.21 -4.60
N ILE A 132 13.97 -1.46 -4.92
CA ILE A 132 14.91 -2.55 -5.08
C ILE A 132 15.73 -2.36 -6.36
N SER A 133 15.09 -2.20 -7.52
CA SER A 133 15.81 -2.11 -8.80
C SER A 133 16.76 -0.91 -8.85
N SER A 134 16.35 0.24 -8.31
CA SER A 134 17.23 1.42 -8.21
C SER A 134 18.46 1.15 -7.33
N SER A 135 18.29 0.38 -6.26
CA SER A 135 19.41 -0.05 -5.41
C SER A 135 20.40 -0.89 -6.21
N MET A 136 19.92 -1.82 -7.05
CA MET A 136 20.78 -2.62 -7.95
C MET A 136 21.56 -1.74 -8.93
N PHE A 137 20.89 -0.74 -9.49
CA PHE A 137 21.47 0.13 -10.52
C PHE A 137 22.55 1.05 -9.96
N LEU A 138 22.33 1.59 -8.76
CA LEU A 138 23.31 2.41 -8.06
C LEU A 138 24.49 1.58 -7.57
N GLU A 139 24.26 0.37 -7.05
CA GLU A 139 25.33 -0.51 -6.54
C GLU A 139 26.30 -0.92 -7.64
N GLU A 140 25.81 -1.29 -8.83
CA GLU A 140 26.66 -1.65 -9.95
C GLU A 140 27.21 -0.42 -10.72
N GLY A 141 26.86 0.79 -10.28
CA GLY A 141 27.36 2.03 -10.87
C GLY A 141 26.94 2.26 -12.33
N VAL A 142 25.88 1.59 -12.79
CA VAL A 142 25.35 1.77 -14.16
C VAL A 142 24.57 3.09 -14.32
N THR A 143 24.28 3.75 -13.19
CA THR A 143 23.78 5.12 -13.10
C THR A 143 24.19 5.74 -11.76
N GLY A 144 24.35 7.06 -11.74
CA GLY A 144 24.32 7.89 -10.54
C GLY A 144 22.95 8.57 -10.35
N ALA A 145 22.70 9.10 -9.15
CA ALA A 145 21.45 9.79 -8.80
C ALA A 145 21.20 11.04 -9.67
N THR A 146 22.26 11.73 -10.08
CA THR A 146 22.21 12.97 -10.88
C THR A 146 22.35 12.72 -12.38
N ASP A 147 22.51 11.48 -12.83
CA ASP A 147 22.62 11.19 -14.26
C ASP A 147 21.28 11.49 -14.95
N HIS A 148 21.35 12.15 -16.11
CA HIS A 148 20.18 12.58 -16.85
C HIS A 148 19.67 11.52 -17.82
N TYR A 149 18.35 11.43 -17.91
CA TYR A 149 17.63 10.56 -18.82
C TYR A 149 16.44 11.30 -19.44
N TYR A 150 16.14 10.97 -20.69
CA TYR A 150 14.99 11.52 -21.39
C TYR A 150 13.84 10.52 -21.42
N CYS A 151 12.66 10.96 -20.97
CA CYS A 151 11.40 10.23 -21.13
C CYS A 151 10.54 10.90 -22.18
N ALA A 152 10.31 10.23 -23.31
CA ALA A 152 9.39 10.66 -24.37
C ALA A 152 7.94 10.18 -24.13
N GLY A 153 7.61 9.73 -22.91
CA GLY A 153 6.28 9.21 -22.53
C GLY A 153 6.08 7.72 -22.83
N SER A 154 6.85 7.17 -23.76
CA SER A 154 6.95 5.73 -23.99
C SER A 154 8.27 5.39 -24.70
N MET A 155 8.64 4.12 -24.71
CA MET A 155 9.71 3.58 -25.55
C MET A 155 9.26 2.28 -26.23
N GLN A 156 9.83 1.99 -27.40
CA GLN A 156 9.58 0.73 -28.09
C GLN A 156 10.56 -0.33 -27.63
N ILE A 157 10.05 -1.50 -27.21
CA ILE A 157 10.84 -2.63 -26.72
C ILE A 157 10.28 -3.89 -27.37
N SER A 158 11.07 -4.56 -28.22
CA SER A 158 10.65 -5.81 -28.88
C SER A 158 9.29 -5.71 -29.61
N GLY A 159 8.98 -4.57 -30.21
CA GLY A 159 7.70 -4.30 -30.89
C GLY A 159 6.54 -3.88 -29.98
N TYR A 160 6.74 -3.85 -28.66
CA TYR A 160 5.77 -3.39 -27.68
C TYR A 160 6.01 -1.93 -27.30
N ARG A 161 4.93 -1.17 -27.17
CA ARG A 161 4.97 0.20 -26.67
C ARG A 161 4.96 0.21 -25.14
N PHE A 162 6.14 0.31 -24.54
CA PHE A 162 6.29 0.40 -23.09
C PHE A 162 6.02 1.82 -22.60
N LYS A 163 4.85 2.03 -21.98
CA LYS A 163 4.33 3.37 -21.62
C LYS A 163 4.80 3.82 -20.23
N CYS A 164 5.02 5.12 -20.11
CA CYS A 164 4.99 5.81 -18.83
C CYS A 164 3.54 6.12 -18.44
N TRP A 165 3.24 6.17 -17.14
CA TRP A 165 1.91 6.60 -16.66
C TRP A 165 1.57 8.01 -17.17
N ARG A 166 2.59 8.89 -17.29
CA ARG A 166 2.47 10.25 -17.82
C ARG A 166 2.74 10.33 -19.34
N SER A 167 2.34 9.32 -20.11
CA SER A 167 2.69 9.21 -21.54
C SER A 167 2.23 10.38 -22.42
N TYR A 168 1.11 11.02 -22.06
CA TYR A 168 0.51 12.18 -22.74
C TYR A 168 1.18 13.52 -22.39
N ARG A 169 1.86 13.61 -21.23
CA ARG A 169 2.65 14.77 -20.78
C ARG A 169 3.99 14.27 -20.25
N PRO A 170 4.89 13.83 -21.14
CA PRO A 170 6.06 13.05 -20.77
C PRO A 170 6.98 13.82 -19.82
N HIS A 171 7.71 13.09 -18.96
CA HIS A 171 8.63 13.71 -17.99
C HIS A 171 9.81 14.44 -18.64
N GLN A 172 10.12 14.16 -19.91
CA GLN A 172 11.25 14.76 -20.64
C GLN A 172 12.58 14.51 -19.92
N ASP A 173 13.48 15.49 -19.93
CA ASP A 173 14.77 15.43 -19.26
C ASP A 173 14.59 15.46 -17.74
N GLN A 174 15.19 14.50 -17.06
CA GLN A 174 15.16 14.39 -15.61
C GLN A 174 16.37 13.59 -15.12
N THR A 175 16.81 13.85 -13.89
CA THR A 175 17.82 13.02 -13.24
C THR A 175 17.27 11.63 -12.91
N PHE A 176 18.14 10.66 -12.64
CA PHE A 176 17.72 9.34 -12.18
C PHE A 176 16.91 9.43 -10.88
N ALA A 177 17.32 10.26 -9.92
CA ALA A 177 16.57 10.51 -8.69
C ALA A 177 15.15 11.03 -8.98
N GLN A 178 15.02 12.02 -9.88
CA GLN A 178 13.72 12.52 -10.34
C GLN A 178 12.92 11.43 -11.05
N ALA A 179 13.55 10.56 -11.84
CA ALA A 179 12.88 9.46 -12.49
C ALA A 179 12.30 8.44 -11.50
N VAL A 180 13.00 8.16 -10.39
CA VAL A 180 12.47 7.35 -9.29
C VAL A 180 11.29 8.06 -8.61
N GLY A 181 11.42 9.35 -8.30
CA GLY A 181 10.37 10.19 -7.70
C GLY A 181 9.09 10.32 -8.53
N ASN A 182 9.25 10.58 -9.82
CA ASN A 182 8.19 10.62 -10.84
C ASN A 182 7.70 9.22 -11.26
N SER A 183 8.34 8.17 -10.75
CA SER A 183 8.04 6.78 -11.06
C SER A 183 8.09 6.45 -12.57
N CYS A 184 9.10 6.95 -13.27
CA CYS A 184 9.18 6.90 -14.72
C CYS A 184 9.60 5.52 -15.28
N ASN A 185 8.63 4.74 -15.79
CA ASN A 185 8.88 3.39 -16.34
C ASN A 185 9.96 3.36 -17.44
N PRO A 186 9.94 4.23 -18.48
CA PRO A 186 10.96 4.17 -19.53
C PRO A 186 12.38 4.40 -19.03
N VAL A 187 12.59 5.22 -18.00
CA VAL A 187 13.94 5.43 -17.44
C VAL A 187 14.39 4.19 -16.69
N MET A 188 13.51 3.56 -15.89
CA MET A 188 13.83 2.29 -15.21
C MET A 188 14.24 1.20 -16.20
N ALA A 189 13.51 1.06 -17.32
CA ALA A 189 13.83 0.11 -18.37
C ALA A 189 15.18 0.42 -19.05
N GLN A 190 15.46 1.69 -19.36
CA GLN A 190 16.74 2.12 -19.92
C GLN A 190 17.92 1.72 -19.02
N VAL A 191 17.80 1.94 -17.71
CA VAL A 191 18.87 1.59 -16.76
C VAL A 191 18.95 0.08 -16.54
N ALA A 192 17.81 -0.64 -16.54
CA ALA A 192 17.80 -2.09 -16.49
C ALA A 192 18.56 -2.73 -17.66
N PHE A 193 18.44 -2.17 -18.87
CA PHE A 193 19.22 -2.62 -20.03
C PHE A 193 20.72 -2.35 -19.89
N LYS A 194 21.12 -1.27 -19.22
CA LYS A 194 22.54 -1.02 -18.88
C LYS A 194 23.07 -2.05 -17.88
N LEU A 195 22.25 -2.45 -16.89
CA LEU A 195 22.60 -3.48 -15.92
C LEU A 195 22.72 -4.88 -16.55
N GLY A 196 21.76 -5.22 -17.43
CA GLY A 196 21.68 -6.51 -18.10
C GLY A 196 21.08 -7.64 -17.24
N PHE A 197 20.68 -8.72 -17.92
CA PHE A 197 19.98 -9.87 -17.30
C PHE A 197 20.78 -10.54 -16.19
N ASP A 198 22.06 -10.81 -16.40
CA ASP A 198 22.88 -11.59 -15.48
C ASP A 198 22.91 -10.96 -14.09
N LYS A 199 23.22 -9.66 -14.04
CA LYS A 199 23.24 -8.87 -12.82
C LYS A 199 21.86 -8.67 -12.24
N PHE A 200 20.85 -8.37 -13.06
CA PHE A 200 19.48 -8.23 -12.56
C PHE A 200 19.01 -9.48 -11.80
N TYR A 201 19.17 -10.67 -12.38
CA TYR A 201 18.83 -11.93 -11.72
C TYR A 201 19.75 -12.28 -10.55
N GLU A 202 21.02 -11.87 -10.55
CA GLU A 202 21.90 -11.99 -9.38
C GLU A 202 21.31 -11.24 -8.18
N TYR A 203 20.89 -9.98 -8.37
CA TYR A 203 20.27 -9.20 -7.30
C TYR A 203 18.88 -9.70 -6.91
N LEU A 204 18.05 -10.22 -7.84
CA LEU A 204 16.79 -10.86 -7.45
C LEU A 204 17.02 -11.97 -6.41
N ARG A 205 18.02 -12.83 -6.64
CA ARG A 205 18.43 -13.85 -5.68
C ARG A 205 19.10 -13.24 -4.43
N GLY A 206 19.88 -12.19 -4.63
CA GLY A 206 20.53 -11.41 -3.58
C GLY A 206 19.53 -10.92 -2.53
N PHE A 207 18.47 -10.23 -2.96
CA PHE A 207 17.35 -9.77 -2.14
C PHE A 207 16.42 -10.91 -1.65
N GLY A 208 16.61 -12.15 -2.11
CA GLY A 208 15.92 -13.33 -1.60
C GLY A 208 14.60 -13.67 -2.31
N PHE A 209 14.34 -13.10 -3.48
CA PHE A 209 13.09 -13.36 -4.21
C PHE A 209 12.98 -14.76 -4.82
N ASP A 210 14.09 -15.52 -4.86
CA ASP A 210 14.14 -16.89 -5.37
C ASP A 210 13.84 -17.97 -4.33
N LYS A 211 13.57 -17.57 -3.09
CA LYS A 211 13.32 -18.48 -1.98
C LYS A 211 12.38 -17.87 -0.95
N LYS A 212 11.85 -18.74 -0.10
CA LYS A 212 11.14 -18.37 1.11
C LYS A 212 12.06 -17.57 2.03
N THR A 213 11.50 -16.58 2.72
CA THR A 213 12.20 -15.74 3.70
C THR A 213 12.62 -16.55 4.93
N GLY A 214 11.87 -17.62 5.25
CA GLY A 214 12.09 -18.41 6.46
C GLY A 214 11.44 -17.79 7.70
N ILE A 215 10.39 -16.99 7.50
CA ILE A 215 9.53 -16.54 8.60
C ILE A 215 8.95 -17.77 9.34
N ASP A 216 8.85 -17.66 10.65
CA ASP A 216 8.35 -18.69 11.56
C ASP A 216 6.81 -18.77 11.58
N LEU A 217 6.23 -18.79 10.38
CA LEU A 217 4.80 -18.96 10.12
C LEU A 217 4.57 -20.05 9.06
N PRO A 218 3.46 -20.81 9.16
CA PRO A 218 3.18 -21.86 8.20
C PRO A 218 2.67 -21.28 6.88
N GLY A 219 2.76 -22.06 5.82
CA GLY A 219 2.13 -21.71 4.53
C GLY A 219 2.82 -20.60 3.76
N GLU A 220 4.06 -20.20 4.12
CA GLU A 220 4.82 -19.21 3.36
C GLU A 220 4.89 -19.58 1.88
N ALA A 221 4.38 -18.70 1.03
CA ALA A 221 4.40 -18.89 -0.42
C ALA A 221 5.75 -18.47 -1.01
N LEU A 222 5.99 -18.91 -2.24
CA LEU A 222 7.11 -18.42 -3.04
C LEU A 222 6.53 -17.78 -4.29
N GLY A 223 6.92 -16.53 -4.54
CA GLY A 223 6.59 -15.79 -5.75
C GLY A 223 7.01 -16.51 -7.04
N VAL A 224 6.40 -16.12 -8.16
CA VAL A 224 6.71 -16.66 -9.47
C VAL A 224 7.58 -15.66 -10.23
N MET A 225 8.74 -16.13 -10.71
CA MET A 225 9.62 -15.31 -11.54
C MET A 225 9.72 -15.85 -12.96
N VAL A 226 9.81 -14.94 -13.93
CA VAL A 226 10.18 -15.28 -15.31
C VAL A 226 11.53 -16.02 -15.28
N ASN A 227 11.59 -17.18 -15.93
CA ASN A 227 12.83 -17.96 -16.00
C ASN A 227 13.88 -17.20 -16.82
N LYS A 228 15.07 -17.00 -16.25
CA LYS A 228 16.18 -16.28 -16.89
C LYS A 228 16.49 -16.74 -18.31
N ASN A 229 16.41 -18.05 -18.59
CA ASN A 229 16.74 -18.60 -19.92
C ASN A 229 15.67 -18.30 -20.98
N ASN A 230 14.47 -17.92 -20.54
CA ASN A 230 13.35 -17.58 -21.41
C ASN A 230 13.05 -16.07 -21.44
N ALA A 231 13.66 -15.30 -20.53
CA ALA A 231 13.41 -13.89 -20.39
C ALA A 231 13.91 -13.12 -21.61
N VAL A 232 13.08 -12.23 -22.13
CA VAL A 232 13.38 -11.33 -23.25
C VAL A 232 13.39 -9.87 -22.79
N ASP A 233 13.76 -8.94 -23.67
CA ASP A 233 13.97 -7.52 -23.31
C ASP A 233 12.74 -6.88 -22.66
N ILE A 234 11.53 -7.24 -23.10
CA ILE A 234 10.29 -6.73 -22.49
C ILE A 234 10.11 -7.24 -21.06
N ASP A 235 10.52 -8.48 -20.76
CA ASP A 235 10.49 -9.01 -19.39
C ASP A 235 11.45 -8.25 -18.49
N LEU A 236 12.67 -7.97 -18.95
CA LEU A 236 13.65 -7.20 -18.16
C LEU A 236 13.13 -5.78 -17.86
N ALA A 237 12.51 -5.13 -18.85
CA ALA A 237 11.88 -3.83 -18.67
C ALA A 237 10.71 -3.89 -17.67
N SER A 238 9.83 -4.87 -17.78
CA SER A 238 8.68 -5.06 -16.88
C SER A 238 9.11 -5.43 -15.46
N MET A 239 10.05 -6.36 -15.29
CA MET A 239 10.62 -6.74 -14.00
C MET A 239 11.25 -5.54 -13.30
N SER A 240 11.92 -4.64 -14.04
CA SER A 240 12.53 -3.42 -13.47
C SER A 240 11.53 -2.45 -12.83
N ILE A 241 10.25 -2.57 -13.18
CA ILE A 241 9.16 -1.76 -12.63
C ILE A 241 8.21 -2.58 -11.75
N GLY A 242 8.58 -3.81 -11.39
CA GLY A 242 7.80 -4.68 -10.53
C GLY A 242 6.63 -5.38 -11.20
N GLN A 243 6.69 -5.62 -12.50
CA GLN A 243 5.73 -6.43 -13.26
C GLN A 243 6.38 -7.73 -13.78
N SER A 244 5.57 -8.67 -14.26
CA SER A 244 5.97 -10.00 -14.76
C SER A 244 6.48 -11.00 -13.72
N ASN A 245 6.91 -10.53 -12.55
CA ASN A 245 7.21 -11.37 -11.40
C ASN A 245 6.24 -11.08 -10.26
N THR A 246 5.83 -12.12 -9.55
CA THR A 246 5.07 -11.99 -8.30
C THR A 246 5.96 -12.29 -7.10
N TYR A 247 5.70 -11.63 -5.97
CA TYR A 247 6.39 -11.85 -4.70
C TYR A 247 5.38 -11.81 -3.55
N THR A 248 5.75 -12.36 -2.39
CA THR A 248 4.93 -12.21 -1.18
C THR A 248 5.15 -10.84 -0.53
N PRO A 249 4.15 -10.29 0.20
CA PRO A 249 4.35 -9.05 0.96
C PRO A 249 5.51 -9.15 1.95
N ILE A 250 5.70 -10.31 2.61
CA ILE A 250 6.84 -10.53 3.50
C ILE A 250 8.19 -10.48 2.76
N GLN A 251 8.30 -11.07 1.55
CA GLN A 251 9.52 -10.93 0.73
C GLN A 251 9.80 -9.46 0.38
N MET A 252 8.76 -8.71 0.01
CA MET A 252 8.88 -7.30 -0.37
C MET A 252 9.35 -6.43 0.79
N ILE A 253 8.69 -6.49 1.96
CA ILE A 253 9.09 -5.65 3.10
C ILE A 253 10.47 -6.04 3.64
N THR A 254 10.85 -7.32 3.62
CA THR A 254 12.21 -7.75 3.98
C THR A 254 13.27 -7.17 3.03
N ALA A 255 13.01 -7.16 1.72
CA ALA A 255 13.91 -6.54 0.74
C ALA A 255 13.99 -5.01 0.90
N ILE A 256 12.86 -4.35 1.17
CA ILE A 256 12.79 -2.90 1.43
C ILE A 256 13.56 -2.54 2.71
N SER A 257 13.45 -3.34 3.77
CA SER A 257 14.23 -3.16 5.00
C SER A 257 15.73 -3.23 4.72
N ALA A 258 16.18 -4.09 3.80
CA ALA A 258 17.58 -4.13 3.38
C ALA A 258 18.03 -2.84 2.67
N VAL A 259 17.16 -2.23 1.86
CA VAL A 259 17.43 -0.91 1.24
C VAL A 259 17.61 0.17 2.32
N ALA A 260 16.84 0.09 3.40
CA ALA A 260 16.87 1.05 4.51
C ALA A 260 18.11 0.91 5.40
N ASN A 261 18.45 -0.32 5.79
CA ASN A 261 19.33 -0.61 6.93
C ASN A 261 20.82 -0.77 6.58
N GLY A 262 21.29 -0.08 5.54
CA GLY A 262 22.67 -0.18 5.08
C GLY A 262 22.94 -1.39 4.20
N GLY A 263 21.91 -2.01 3.59
CA GLY A 263 22.05 -3.11 2.62
C GLY A 263 22.00 -4.52 3.21
N LYS A 264 21.57 -4.68 4.46
CA LYS A 264 21.58 -5.95 5.20
C LYS A 264 20.23 -6.65 5.08
N LEU A 265 20.20 -7.78 4.38
CA LEU A 265 18.99 -8.60 4.34
C LEU A 265 18.88 -9.42 5.64
N MET A 266 17.85 -9.14 6.43
CA MET A 266 17.57 -9.84 7.69
C MET A 266 16.52 -10.93 7.46
N GLN A 267 16.61 -12.03 8.20
CA GLN A 267 15.55 -13.04 8.21
C GLN A 267 14.38 -12.52 9.06
N PRO A 268 13.15 -12.45 8.53
CA PRO A 268 12.01 -12.02 9.31
C PRO A 268 11.58 -13.08 10.33
N TYR A 269 11.05 -12.64 11.47
CA TYR A 269 10.55 -13.52 12.52
C TYR A 269 9.45 -12.85 13.35
N VAL A 270 8.55 -13.66 13.90
CA VAL A 270 7.35 -13.28 14.66
C VAL A 270 7.43 -13.75 16.10
N VAL A 271 8.19 -14.80 16.42
CA VAL A 271 8.41 -15.24 17.81
C VAL A 271 9.73 -14.69 18.34
N ALA A 272 9.69 -13.92 19.42
CA ALA A 272 10.88 -13.42 20.10
C ALA A 272 11.52 -14.48 20.99
N LYS A 273 10.72 -15.17 21.83
CA LYS A 273 11.22 -16.20 22.75
C LYS A 273 10.12 -17.18 23.18
N ILE A 274 10.55 -18.34 23.65
CA ILE A 274 9.72 -19.39 24.23
C ILE A 274 10.15 -19.59 25.67
N THR A 275 9.20 -19.56 26.60
CA THR A 275 9.45 -19.69 28.04
C THR A 275 8.72 -20.88 28.65
N ASP A 276 9.28 -21.46 29.70
CA ASP A 276 8.56 -22.41 30.55
C ASP A 276 7.58 -21.70 31.50
N GLN A 277 6.90 -22.50 32.33
CA GLN A 277 5.91 -22.02 33.30
C GLN A 277 6.51 -21.16 34.43
N ASP A 278 7.81 -21.33 34.70
CA ASP A 278 8.55 -20.55 35.68
C ASP A 278 9.10 -19.24 35.07
N GLY A 279 8.86 -19.01 33.77
CA GLY A 279 9.35 -17.85 33.03
C GLY A 279 10.81 -17.97 32.55
N ASN A 280 11.44 -19.15 32.69
CA ASN A 280 12.78 -19.36 32.16
C ASN A 280 12.75 -19.42 30.64
N VAL A 281 13.73 -18.80 29.99
CA VAL A 281 13.86 -18.82 28.53
C VAL A 281 14.38 -20.17 28.07
N VAL A 282 13.57 -20.88 27.29
CA VAL A 282 13.89 -22.20 26.71
C VAL A 282 14.48 -22.04 25.31
N LYS A 283 13.99 -21.04 24.56
CA LYS A 283 14.48 -20.68 23.24
C LYS A 283 14.32 -19.18 23.04
N GLU A 284 15.31 -18.54 22.44
CA GLU A 284 15.27 -17.13 22.06
C GLU A 284 15.64 -17.01 20.59
N ASN A 285 14.83 -16.31 19.81
CA ASN A 285 15.12 -16.00 18.42
C ASN A 285 15.85 -14.66 18.40
N THR A 286 17.07 -14.67 17.87
CA THR A 286 17.90 -13.46 17.72
C THR A 286 17.95 -13.01 16.26
N PRO A 287 18.14 -11.69 16.01
CA PRO A 287 18.20 -11.17 14.65
C PRO A 287 19.25 -11.89 13.80
N THR A 288 18.82 -12.44 12.66
CA THR A 288 19.68 -13.24 11.78
C THR A 288 19.98 -12.49 10.50
N LEU A 289 21.24 -12.08 10.33
CA LEU A 289 21.74 -11.50 9.09
C LEU A 289 21.88 -12.61 8.04
N VAL A 290 21.10 -12.51 6.96
CA VAL A 290 21.16 -13.47 5.84
C VAL A 290 22.35 -13.14 4.94
N ARG A 291 22.52 -11.87 4.56
CA ARG A 291 23.67 -11.36 3.78
C ARG A 291 23.66 -9.84 3.64
N GLN A 292 24.79 -9.29 3.17
CA GLN A 292 24.89 -7.94 2.62
C GLN A 292 24.52 -8.00 1.13
N VAL A 293 23.53 -7.22 0.68
CA VAL A 293 23.03 -7.22 -0.70
C VAL A 293 23.54 -6.02 -1.50
N VAL A 294 23.54 -4.83 -0.89
CA VAL A 294 24.11 -3.60 -1.46
C VAL A 294 24.99 -2.93 -0.42
N SER A 295 25.83 -1.99 -0.79
CA SER A 295 26.68 -1.26 0.15
C SER A 295 25.88 -0.30 1.05
N ALA A 296 26.46 0.07 2.19
CA ALA A 296 25.89 1.12 3.05
C ALA A 296 25.79 2.48 2.34
N GLN A 297 26.70 2.75 1.40
CA GLN A 297 26.69 3.96 0.57
C GLN A 297 25.49 3.96 -0.38
N THR A 298 25.24 2.87 -1.10
CA THR A 298 24.06 2.72 -1.96
C THR A 298 22.78 2.85 -1.15
N SER A 299 22.71 2.21 0.02
CA SER A 299 21.59 2.37 0.94
C SER A 299 21.36 3.83 1.30
N GLN A 300 22.42 4.58 1.67
CA GLN A 300 22.31 6.01 1.98
C GLN A 300 21.79 6.83 0.79
N THR A 301 22.37 6.65 -0.40
CA THR A 301 21.88 7.33 -1.61
C THR A 301 20.42 7.00 -1.91
N MET A 302 19.99 5.76 -1.67
CA MET A 302 18.59 5.37 -1.81
C MET A 302 17.69 6.03 -0.77
N ARG A 303 18.15 6.25 0.46
CA ARG A 303 17.38 7.02 1.46
C ARG A 303 17.19 8.47 0.99
N ASP A 304 18.22 9.11 0.46
CA ASP A 304 18.11 10.47 -0.07
C ASP A 304 17.10 10.56 -1.23
N ILE A 305 17.17 9.62 -2.19
CA ILE A 305 16.24 9.54 -3.32
C ILE A 305 14.80 9.29 -2.83
N LEU A 306 14.61 8.35 -1.91
CA LEU A 306 13.28 7.96 -1.41
C LEU A 306 12.66 8.99 -0.48
N ASN A 307 13.48 9.77 0.23
CA ASN A 307 13.00 10.95 0.94
C ASN A 307 12.54 12.02 -0.07
N GLY A 308 13.30 12.29 -1.13
CA GLY A 308 12.87 13.19 -2.21
C GLY A 308 11.56 12.74 -2.90
N VAL A 309 11.32 11.43 -3.01
CA VAL A 309 10.04 10.89 -3.51
C VAL A 309 8.85 11.30 -2.63
N VAL A 310 9.06 11.34 -1.31
CA VAL A 310 8.04 11.77 -0.35
C VAL A 310 7.96 13.29 -0.32
N GLU A 311 9.08 14.00 -0.35
CA GLU A 311 9.05 15.47 -0.22
C GLU A 311 8.44 16.17 -1.44
N GLU A 312 8.82 15.73 -2.64
CA GLU A 312 8.53 16.46 -3.89
C GLU A 312 7.87 15.57 -4.96
N GLY A 313 7.83 14.26 -4.75
CA GLY A 313 7.44 13.29 -5.76
C GLY A 313 6.05 12.67 -5.57
N THR A 314 5.89 11.50 -6.18
CA THR A 314 4.64 10.72 -6.14
C THR A 314 4.30 10.14 -4.76
N GLY A 315 5.20 10.24 -3.78
CA GLY A 315 5.05 9.72 -2.42
C GLY A 315 4.54 10.73 -1.40
N SER A 316 4.19 11.96 -1.80
CA SER A 316 3.89 13.05 -0.85
C SER A 316 2.77 12.80 0.16
N ARG A 317 1.86 11.87 -0.12
CA ARG A 317 0.81 11.45 0.80
C ARG A 317 1.29 10.54 1.94
N GLY A 318 2.54 10.08 1.89
CA GLY A 318 3.19 9.32 2.96
C GLY A 318 4.00 10.17 3.94
N LYS A 319 3.90 11.51 3.87
CA LYS A 319 4.59 12.41 4.81
C LYS A 319 4.11 12.21 6.24
N VAL A 320 5.03 12.30 7.19
CA VAL A 320 4.74 12.23 8.63
C VAL A 320 5.30 13.48 9.29
N GLU A 321 4.44 14.22 9.99
CA GLU A 321 4.85 15.43 10.69
C GLU A 321 5.98 15.14 11.70
N GLY A 322 7.05 15.94 11.64
CA GLY A 322 8.20 15.82 12.53
C GLY A 322 9.28 14.85 12.06
N TYR A 323 9.08 14.10 10.97
CA TYR A 323 10.03 13.10 10.50
C TYR A 323 10.28 13.19 9.00
N ASN A 324 11.55 13.06 8.63
CA ASN A 324 11.90 12.74 7.25
C ASN A 324 11.56 11.28 6.99
N VAL A 325 10.70 11.04 6.00
CA VAL A 325 10.22 9.70 5.65
C VAL A 325 10.69 9.33 4.26
N CYS A 326 11.06 8.06 4.08
CA CYS A 326 11.37 7.48 2.79
C CYS A 326 10.20 6.61 2.34
N GLY A 327 9.76 6.74 1.09
CA GLY A 327 8.62 5.95 0.64
C GLY A 327 8.43 5.92 -0.86
N LYS A 328 7.63 4.95 -1.31
CA LYS A 328 7.25 4.79 -2.71
C LYS A 328 5.85 4.22 -2.84
N THR A 329 5.09 4.84 -3.73
CA THR A 329 3.78 4.35 -4.19
C THR A 329 3.93 3.23 -5.23
N GLY A 330 3.02 2.26 -5.18
CA GLY A 330 2.81 1.24 -6.20
C GLY A 330 1.35 1.21 -6.66
N THR A 331 1.17 1.09 -7.97
CA THR A 331 -0.08 0.69 -8.59
C THR A 331 0.27 -0.40 -9.59
N ALA A 332 -0.30 -1.58 -9.43
CA ALA A 332 -0.07 -2.74 -10.28
C ALA A 332 -1.40 -3.27 -10.82
N GLN A 333 -1.45 -3.58 -12.11
CA GLN A 333 -2.61 -4.20 -12.73
C GLN A 333 -2.68 -5.68 -12.32
N LYS A 334 -3.87 -6.18 -11.98
CA LYS A 334 -4.07 -7.61 -11.77
C LYS A 334 -4.10 -8.32 -13.11
N VAL A 335 -3.60 -9.56 -13.14
CA VAL A 335 -3.75 -10.43 -14.31
C VAL A 335 -5.06 -11.20 -14.16
N VAL A 336 -6.02 -10.93 -15.04
CA VAL A 336 -7.32 -11.59 -15.12
C VAL A 336 -7.40 -12.33 -16.45
N ASN A 337 -7.62 -13.65 -16.41
CA ASN A 337 -7.69 -14.51 -17.59
C ASN A 337 -6.47 -14.42 -18.53
N GLY A 338 -5.26 -14.23 -17.97
CA GLY A 338 -4.02 -14.15 -18.73
C GLY A 338 -3.72 -12.78 -19.35
N HIS A 339 -4.54 -11.76 -19.05
CA HIS A 339 -4.33 -10.38 -19.49
C HIS A 339 -4.35 -9.43 -18.29
N TYR A 340 -3.65 -8.30 -18.39
CA TYR A 340 -3.75 -7.25 -17.38
C TYR A 340 -5.15 -6.63 -17.42
N SER A 341 -5.79 -6.55 -16.25
CA SER A 341 -7.09 -5.89 -16.08
C SER A 341 -6.92 -4.37 -16.18
N ASP A 342 -7.89 -3.73 -16.83
CA ASP A 342 -8.02 -2.27 -16.89
C ASP A 342 -8.84 -1.72 -15.69
N THR A 343 -9.45 -2.60 -14.90
CA THR A 343 -10.31 -2.23 -13.77
C THR A 343 -9.74 -2.63 -12.41
N ASP A 344 -9.03 -3.76 -12.35
CA ASP A 344 -8.62 -4.37 -11.09
C ASP A 344 -7.14 -4.09 -10.84
N TYR A 345 -6.90 -3.31 -9.79
CA TYR A 345 -5.57 -2.87 -9.41
C TYR A 345 -5.26 -3.26 -7.98
N ILE A 346 -4.00 -3.56 -7.77
CA ILE A 346 -3.40 -3.57 -6.46
C ILE A 346 -2.77 -2.21 -6.24
N VAL A 347 -3.15 -1.54 -5.16
CA VAL A 347 -2.58 -0.26 -4.76
C VAL A 347 -1.78 -0.44 -3.48
N SER A 348 -0.58 0.13 -3.45
CA SER A 348 0.36 -0.09 -2.36
C SER A 348 1.19 1.15 -2.04
N TYR A 349 1.66 1.18 -0.80
CA TYR A 349 2.64 2.14 -0.35
C TYR A 349 3.64 1.42 0.54
N ALA A 350 4.92 1.62 0.26
CA ALA A 350 5.98 1.04 1.06
C ALA A 350 6.99 2.11 1.44
N GLY A 351 7.48 2.07 2.67
CA GLY A 351 8.42 3.06 3.13
C GLY A 351 9.01 2.72 4.49
N PHE A 352 9.90 3.58 4.94
CA PHE A 352 10.57 3.45 6.23
C PHE A 352 10.93 4.83 6.78
N ALA A 353 11.04 4.90 8.10
CA ALA A 353 11.40 6.12 8.81
C ALA A 353 12.13 5.81 10.13
N PRO A 354 12.88 6.78 10.67
CA PRO A 354 13.30 8.04 10.01
C PRO A 354 14.25 7.82 8.81
N ALA A 355 14.42 8.81 7.94
CA ALA A 355 15.31 8.70 6.78
C ALA A 355 16.80 8.64 7.18
N GLU A 356 17.17 9.33 8.26
CA GLU A 356 18.54 9.47 8.74
C GLU A 356 19.07 8.17 9.35
N ASP A 357 18.30 7.58 10.27
CA ASP A 357 18.55 6.29 10.92
C ASP A 357 17.25 5.47 10.92
N PRO A 358 16.97 4.72 9.84
CA PRO A 358 15.74 3.95 9.74
C PRO A 358 15.57 2.93 10.85
N GLU A 359 14.39 2.93 11.48
CA GLU A 359 14.01 1.97 12.53
C GLU A 359 12.84 1.09 12.08
N ILE A 360 11.83 1.70 11.46
CA ILE A 360 10.56 1.06 11.14
C ILE A 360 10.34 1.10 9.63
N ALA A 361 10.01 -0.05 9.04
CA ALA A 361 9.44 -0.16 7.70
C ALA A 361 7.96 -0.52 7.79
N VAL A 362 7.17 0.06 6.90
CA VAL A 362 5.74 -0.25 6.75
C VAL A 362 5.47 -0.53 5.27
N LEU A 363 4.78 -1.63 5.01
CA LEU A 363 4.20 -1.96 3.71
C LEU A 363 2.69 -2.00 3.89
N VAL A 364 1.97 -1.19 3.11
CA VAL A 364 0.51 -1.19 3.00
C VAL A 364 0.11 -1.63 1.60
N PHE A 365 -0.89 -2.49 1.54
CA PHE A 365 -1.44 -3.09 0.35
C PHE A 365 -2.97 -3.04 0.44
N VAL A 366 -3.64 -2.61 -0.63
CA VAL A 366 -5.10 -2.63 -0.76
C VAL A 366 -5.43 -3.24 -2.11
N ASP A 367 -6.14 -4.37 -2.08
CA ASP A 367 -6.56 -5.12 -3.27
C ASP A 367 -7.88 -4.59 -3.80
N SER A 368 -7.88 -4.21 -5.08
CA SER A 368 -9.06 -3.86 -5.85
C SER A 368 -9.97 -2.84 -5.14
N PRO A 369 -9.43 -1.67 -4.73
CA PRO A 369 -10.25 -0.59 -4.21
C PRO A 369 -11.25 -0.12 -5.27
N LYS A 370 -12.52 0.06 -4.88
CA LYS A 370 -13.58 0.39 -5.85
C LYS A 370 -13.59 1.85 -6.28
N TYR A 371 -13.21 2.78 -5.40
CA TYR A 371 -13.42 4.22 -5.62
C TYR A 371 -12.17 4.97 -6.08
N GLU A 372 -10.99 4.65 -5.54
CA GLU A 372 -9.72 5.28 -5.91
C GLU A 372 -8.66 4.23 -6.23
N LYS A 373 -7.96 4.39 -7.36
CA LYS A 373 -7.01 3.40 -7.91
C LYS A 373 -5.55 3.84 -7.80
N MET A 374 -5.29 5.04 -7.31
CA MET A 374 -3.93 5.55 -7.11
C MET A 374 -3.39 5.17 -5.73
N GLY A 375 -2.27 4.42 -5.68
CA GLY A 375 -1.67 3.99 -4.40
C GLY A 375 -1.22 5.11 -3.47
N GLY A 376 -0.86 6.27 -4.01
CA GLY A 376 -0.58 7.45 -3.20
C GLY A 376 -1.82 7.99 -2.48
N LEU A 377 -3.01 7.89 -3.05
CA LEU A 377 -4.23 8.44 -2.46
C LEU A 377 -4.90 7.47 -1.49
N VAL A 378 -4.73 6.17 -1.69
CA VAL A 378 -5.30 5.12 -0.84
C VAL A 378 -4.33 4.65 0.24
N ALA A 379 -3.21 4.05 -0.18
CA ALA A 379 -2.28 3.39 0.74
C ALA A 379 -1.29 4.38 1.41
N GLY A 380 -1.04 5.53 0.78
CA GLY A 380 -0.16 6.59 1.33
C GLY A 380 -0.62 7.14 2.69
N PRO A 381 -1.87 7.60 2.83
CA PRO A 381 -2.38 8.08 4.11
C PRO A 381 -2.39 7.01 5.20
N VAL A 382 -2.73 5.77 4.86
CA VAL A 382 -2.69 4.62 5.80
C VAL A 382 -1.26 4.41 6.30
N PHE A 383 -0.29 4.41 5.39
CA PHE A 383 1.13 4.34 5.74
C PHE A 383 1.55 5.50 6.67
N ALA A 384 1.16 6.74 6.35
CA ALA A 384 1.52 7.91 7.16
C ALA A 384 0.94 7.85 8.57
N SER A 385 -0.33 7.44 8.71
CA SER A 385 -0.99 7.24 10.01
C SER A 385 -0.27 6.20 10.84
N ILE A 386 -0.03 5.01 10.28
CA ILE A 386 0.64 3.90 10.97
C ILE A 386 2.05 4.35 11.39
N MET A 387 2.83 4.86 10.45
CA MET A 387 4.21 5.28 10.71
C MET A 387 4.25 6.37 11.80
N GLY A 388 3.41 7.40 11.70
CA GLY A 388 3.39 8.49 12.67
C GLY A 388 3.05 8.04 14.08
N ASP A 389 2.04 7.18 14.24
CA ASP A 389 1.65 6.64 15.56
C ASP A 389 2.74 5.72 16.12
N VAL A 390 3.35 4.87 15.28
CA VAL A 390 4.41 3.93 15.70
C VAL A 390 5.69 4.66 16.11
N LEU A 391 6.13 5.66 15.35
CA LEU A 391 7.31 6.46 15.71
C LEU A 391 7.11 7.19 17.05
N ARG A 392 5.93 7.78 17.26
CA ARG A 392 5.55 8.42 18.54
C ARG A 392 5.50 7.42 19.69
N TYR A 393 4.92 6.24 19.47
CA TYR A 393 4.82 5.18 20.48
C TYR A 393 6.19 4.70 20.94
N TYR A 394 7.10 4.44 20.00
CA TYR A 394 8.48 4.06 20.30
C TYR A 394 9.37 5.22 20.75
N LYS A 395 8.83 6.45 20.81
CA LYS A 395 9.56 7.66 21.21
C LYS A 395 10.82 7.86 20.37
N ILE A 396 10.72 7.58 19.07
CA ILE A 396 11.79 7.91 18.13
C ILE A 396 11.84 9.44 18.04
N GLU A 397 13.03 10.03 18.16
CA GLU A 397 13.17 11.48 18.16
C GLU A 397 12.79 12.06 16.78
N PRO A 398 11.99 13.14 16.73
CA PRO A 398 11.71 13.88 15.49
C PRO A 398 13.00 14.31 14.79
N THR A 399 13.08 14.12 13.47
CA THR A 399 14.27 14.45 12.68
C THR A 399 14.17 15.79 11.95
N THR A 400 13.00 16.43 12.00
CA THR A 400 12.78 17.81 11.52
C THR A 400 12.40 18.72 12.69
N GLU A 401 12.73 20.01 12.61
CA GLU A 401 12.25 20.99 13.58
C GLU A 401 10.71 21.05 13.53
N THR A 402 10.06 20.34 14.45
CA THR A 402 8.67 20.63 14.80
C THR A 402 8.68 22.00 15.47
N ASN A 403 7.98 22.99 14.93
CA ASN A 403 7.70 24.22 15.69
C ASN A 403 6.99 23.80 16.98
N THR A 404 7.76 23.72 18.05
CA THR A 404 7.33 23.26 19.36
C THR A 404 6.46 24.34 19.99
N ILE A 405 5.16 24.30 19.68
CA ILE A 405 4.17 24.88 20.57
C ILE A 405 3.75 23.75 21.52
N ASN A 406 4.10 23.95 22.78
CA ASN A 406 3.93 23.01 23.89
C ASN A 406 2.60 22.25 23.87
N SER A 407 2.71 20.95 24.06
CA SER A 407 1.67 19.99 24.42
C SER A 407 0.93 20.40 25.69
N ALA A 408 -0.09 21.24 25.56
CA ALA A 408 -1.15 21.44 26.54
C ALA A 408 -2.33 22.22 25.92
N VAL A 409 -2.87 21.79 24.77
CA VAL A 409 -4.17 22.31 24.31
C VAL A 409 -4.99 21.17 23.73
N SER A 410 -6.16 20.98 24.34
CA SER A 410 -7.38 20.37 23.83
C SER A 410 -7.49 20.37 22.31
N ALA A 411 -8.01 19.30 21.73
CA ALA A 411 -8.57 19.20 20.37
C ALA A 411 -8.85 20.58 19.74
N GLU A 412 -7.83 21.19 19.12
CA GLU A 412 -8.01 22.42 18.39
C GLU A 412 -8.67 22.02 17.08
N LYS A 413 -9.94 22.43 16.94
CA LYS A 413 -10.65 22.40 15.67
C LYS A 413 -9.69 22.91 14.60
N ALA A 414 -9.46 22.07 13.58
CA ALA A 414 -8.76 22.47 12.37
C ALA A 414 -9.30 23.84 11.94
N GLU A 415 -8.41 24.82 11.73
CA GLU A 415 -8.81 26.19 11.43
C GLU A 415 -9.56 26.19 10.08
N THR A 416 -10.88 26.37 10.13
CA THR A 416 -11.73 26.41 8.93
C THR A 416 -11.80 27.81 8.36
N MET A 417 -11.92 27.89 7.03
CA MET A 417 -12.18 29.11 6.29
C MET A 417 -13.31 28.88 5.29
N ILE A 418 -13.98 29.97 4.90
CA ILE A 418 -14.92 29.92 3.79
C ILE A 418 -14.14 30.12 2.49
N MET A 419 -14.31 29.19 1.55
CA MET A 419 -13.63 29.22 0.26
C MET A 419 -13.90 30.57 -0.44
N PRO A 420 -12.84 31.34 -0.75
CA PRO A 420 -13.00 32.64 -1.38
C PRO A 420 -13.50 32.54 -2.83
N ASP A 421 -14.18 33.58 -3.29
CA ASP A 421 -14.54 33.73 -4.70
C ASP A 421 -13.37 34.36 -5.46
N VAL A 422 -12.80 33.59 -6.37
CA VAL A 422 -11.67 33.99 -7.24
C VAL A 422 -12.07 33.98 -8.71
N SER A 423 -13.36 33.91 -9.00
CA SER A 423 -13.88 33.91 -10.37
C SER A 423 -13.41 35.16 -11.12
N GLY A 424 -12.83 34.98 -12.31
CA GLY A 424 -12.27 36.06 -13.13
C GLY A 424 -10.78 36.34 -12.93
N LEU A 425 -10.11 35.68 -11.97
CA LEU A 425 -8.65 35.63 -11.93
C LEU A 425 -8.11 34.71 -13.03
N SER A 426 -6.93 35.02 -13.56
CA SER A 426 -6.16 34.06 -14.35
C SER A 426 -5.74 32.86 -13.50
N GLY A 427 -5.38 31.75 -14.15
CA GLY A 427 -4.89 30.56 -13.44
C GLY A 427 -3.69 30.85 -12.53
N VAL A 428 -2.78 31.73 -12.96
CA VAL A 428 -1.59 32.11 -12.17
C VAL A 428 -1.96 32.98 -10.97
N GLU A 429 -2.87 33.94 -11.15
CA GLU A 429 -3.35 34.80 -10.07
C GLU A 429 -4.11 33.98 -9.02
N ALA A 430 -4.96 33.04 -9.44
CA ALA A 430 -5.69 32.14 -8.54
C ALA A 430 -4.74 31.25 -7.72
N ILE A 431 -3.67 30.70 -8.33
CA ILE A 431 -2.66 29.92 -7.62
C ILE A 431 -2.00 30.75 -6.52
N ASN A 432 -1.58 31.97 -6.83
CA ASN A 432 -0.90 32.82 -5.84
C ASN A 432 -1.86 33.22 -4.72
N PHE A 433 -3.10 33.59 -5.08
CA PHE A 433 -4.13 33.93 -4.12
C PHE A 433 -4.43 32.78 -3.14
N PHE A 434 -4.66 31.56 -3.65
CA PHE A 434 -4.92 30.41 -2.77
C PHE A 434 -3.74 30.06 -1.87
N LYS A 435 -2.49 30.21 -2.35
CA LYS A 435 -1.30 30.03 -1.51
C LYS A 435 -1.20 31.06 -0.40
N GLU A 436 -1.51 32.34 -0.70
CA GLU A 436 -1.51 33.42 0.29
C GLU A 436 -2.61 33.22 1.35
N GLU A 437 -3.76 32.68 0.96
CA GLU A 437 -4.85 32.31 1.86
C GLU A 437 -4.60 31.00 2.65
N GLY A 438 -3.45 30.36 2.43
CA GLY A 438 -3.04 29.15 3.13
C GLY A 438 -3.72 27.87 2.62
N LEU A 439 -4.13 27.82 1.36
CA LEU A 439 -4.66 26.65 0.67
C LEU A 439 -3.64 26.06 -0.32
N ASN A 440 -3.81 24.81 -0.72
CA ASN A 440 -2.90 24.12 -1.64
C ASN A 440 -3.48 23.99 -3.06
N PRO A 441 -3.21 24.93 -3.99
CA PRO A 441 -3.74 24.86 -5.34
C PRO A 441 -3.08 23.75 -6.16
N ILE A 442 -3.89 22.87 -6.74
CA ILE A 442 -3.50 21.79 -7.63
C ILE A 442 -4.12 22.03 -9.01
N VAL A 443 -3.29 22.33 -10.01
CA VAL A 443 -3.75 22.54 -11.39
C VAL A 443 -4.09 21.21 -12.04
N LYS A 444 -5.39 20.98 -12.30
CA LYS A 444 -5.90 19.81 -13.02
C LYS A 444 -5.86 20.00 -14.53
N MET A 445 -6.13 21.22 -15.00
CA MET A 445 -6.01 21.59 -16.41
C MET A 445 -5.23 22.89 -16.56
N GLN A 446 -4.32 22.93 -17.53
CA GLN A 446 -3.43 24.08 -17.75
C GLN A 446 -4.06 25.03 -18.77
N GLY A 447 -3.84 26.32 -18.56
CA GLY A 447 -4.38 27.38 -19.40
C GLY A 447 -4.22 28.74 -18.73
N GLU A 448 -4.43 29.80 -19.49
CA GLU A 448 -4.35 31.17 -18.99
C GLU A 448 -5.59 31.54 -18.17
N GLU A 449 -6.77 31.15 -18.67
CA GLU A 449 -8.06 31.44 -18.03
C GLU A 449 -8.46 30.30 -17.10
N MET A 450 -8.71 30.60 -15.84
CA MET A 450 -9.35 29.67 -14.91
C MET A 450 -10.86 29.74 -15.10
N TYR A 451 -11.48 28.59 -15.40
CA TYR A 451 -12.92 28.52 -15.63
C TYR A 451 -13.67 27.79 -14.52
N ALA A 452 -12.99 26.95 -13.73
CA ALA A 452 -13.57 26.29 -12.57
C ALA A 452 -12.52 25.98 -11.50
N TYR A 453 -13.00 25.86 -10.26
CA TYR A 453 -12.20 25.36 -9.15
C TYR A 453 -13.06 24.62 -8.12
N LEU A 454 -12.43 23.69 -7.38
CA LEU A 454 -13.07 22.89 -6.34
C LEU A 454 -12.20 22.84 -5.08
N PRO A 455 -12.77 22.90 -3.86
CA PRO A 455 -14.18 23.22 -3.56
C PRO A 455 -14.61 24.61 -4.05
N PRO A 456 -15.89 24.84 -4.35
CA PRO A 456 -16.35 26.12 -4.88
C PRO A 456 -16.46 27.21 -3.82
N ALA A 457 -16.52 28.48 -4.25
CA ALA A 457 -16.74 29.64 -3.38
C ALA A 457 -17.88 29.40 -2.38
N GLY A 458 -17.69 29.86 -1.14
CA GLY A 458 -18.69 29.71 -0.07
C GLY A 458 -18.68 28.36 0.64
N THR A 459 -17.87 27.39 0.21
CA THR A 459 -17.69 26.10 0.89
C THR A 459 -16.81 26.26 2.12
N GLU A 460 -17.21 25.72 3.27
CA GLU A 460 -16.32 25.64 4.44
C GLU A 460 -15.23 24.60 4.18
N VAL A 461 -13.97 25.03 4.28
CA VAL A 461 -12.78 24.20 4.03
C VAL A 461 -11.78 24.37 5.16
N ILE A 462 -10.92 23.38 5.35
CA ILE A 462 -9.83 23.45 6.34
C ILE A 462 -8.66 24.19 5.69
N LYS A 463 -8.02 25.12 6.41
CA LYS A 463 -6.75 25.73 5.94
C LYS A 463 -5.71 24.65 5.65
N GLY A 464 -5.03 24.77 4.53
CA GLY A 464 -4.09 23.77 4.00
C GLY A 464 -4.72 22.70 3.10
N SER A 465 -6.05 22.71 2.94
CA SER A 465 -6.74 21.77 2.03
C SER A 465 -6.45 22.07 0.55
N ASP A 466 -6.58 21.02 -0.27
CA ASP A 466 -6.35 21.09 -1.70
C ASP A 466 -7.46 21.87 -2.42
N VAL A 467 -7.06 22.73 -3.36
CA VAL A 467 -7.96 23.43 -4.28
C VAL A 467 -7.62 23.03 -5.70
N TYR A 468 -8.52 22.32 -6.37
CA TYR A 468 -8.33 21.85 -7.73
C TYR A 468 -8.70 22.96 -8.71
N LEU A 469 -7.76 23.36 -9.57
CA LEU A 469 -7.94 24.42 -10.56
C LEU A 469 -8.08 23.83 -11.96
N TYR A 470 -9.08 24.32 -12.70
CA TYR A 470 -9.34 23.95 -14.08
C TYR A 470 -9.19 25.19 -14.95
N CYS A 471 -8.14 25.19 -15.76
CA CYS A 471 -7.82 26.30 -16.66
C CYS A 471 -7.90 25.85 -18.13
N ARG A 472 -8.12 26.81 -19.02
CA ARG A 472 -8.15 26.61 -20.48
C ARG A 472 -7.33 27.67 -21.21
N ASP A 473 -6.88 27.30 -22.41
CA ASP A 473 -6.24 28.20 -23.35
C ASP A 473 -7.33 28.86 -24.22
N THR A 474 -7.48 30.18 -24.11
CA THR A 474 -8.51 30.94 -24.83
C THR A 474 -8.19 31.16 -26.31
N SER A 475 -6.99 30.76 -26.76
CA SER A 475 -6.61 30.81 -28.17
C SER A 475 -7.13 29.64 -29.01
N GLN A 476 -7.70 28.61 -28.37
CA GLN A 476 -8.22 27.41 -29.01
C GLN A 476 -9.75 27.40 -29.00
N SER A 477 -10.36 27.05 -30.14
CA SER A 477 -11.83 26.92 -30.24
C SER A 477 -12.36 25.62 -29.64
N SER A 478 -11.49 24.61 -29.55
CA SER A 478 -11.78 23.31 -28.94
C SER A 478 -11.34 23.27 -27.48
N VAL A 479 -12.09 22.53 -26.68
CA VAL A 479 -11.94 22.36 -25.24
C VAL A 479 -11.54 20.92 -24.96
N GLU A 480 -10.51 20.75 -24.13
CA GLU A 480 -10.10 19.44 -23.62
C GLU A 480 -11.15 18.93 -22.62
N VAL A 481 -11.62 17.70 -22.79
CA VAL A 481 -12.61 17.08 -21.91
C VAL A 481 -11.95 16.76 -20.56
N PRO A 482 -12.43 17.33 -19.45
CA PRO A 482 -11.87 17.10 -18.12
C PRO A 482 -12.12 15.68 -17.63
N ASP A 483 -11.26 15.18 -16.73
CA ASP A 483 -11.53 13.95 -15.99
C ASP A 483 -12.52 14.23 -14.85
N LEU A 484 -13.71 13.65 -14.97
CA LEU A 484 -14.83 13.81 -14.05
C LEU A 484 -14.93 12.66 -13.06
N THR A 485 -14.04 11.67 -13.13
CA THR A 485 -14.07 10.51 -12.23
C THR A 485 -14.01 10.97 -10.77
N GLY A 486 -14.90 10.40 -9.95
CA GLY A 486 -14.99 10.72 -8.54
C GLY A 486 -15.68 12.06 -8.21
N LYS A 487 -16.28 12.76 -9.20
CA LYS A 487 -17.01 14.02 -8.98
C LYS A 487 -18.50 13.78 -8.76
N THR A 488 -19.11 14.56 -7.87
CA THR A 488 -20.57 14.61 -7.76
C THR A 488 -21.18 15.26 -9.00
N ILE A 489 -22.48 15.04 -9.24
CA ILE A 489 -23.20 15.69 -10.36
C ILE A 489 -22.97 17.20 -10.39
N LYS A 490 -23.04 17.88 -9.23
CA LYS A 490 -22.86 19.34 -9.17
C LYS A 490 -21.44 19.79 -9.48
N GLU A 491 -20.44 18.99 -9.09
CA GLU A 491 -19.04 19.29 -9.39
C GLU A 491 -18.73 19.03 -10.86
N ALA A 492 -19.22 17.92 -11.42
CA ALA A 492 -19.08 17.58 -12.83
C ALA A 492 -19.75 18.62 -13.72
N ASP A 493 -20.98 19.03 -13.39
CA ASP A 493 -21.70 20.11 -14.07
C ASP A 493 -20.91 21.41 -14.06
N ARG A 494 -20.38 21.81 -12.89
CA ARG A 494 -19.59 23.04 -12.75
C ARG A 494 -18.32 23.00 -13.59
N ILE A 495 -17.61 21.87 -13.61
CA ILE A 495 -16.40 21.72 -14.42
C ILE A 495 -16.76 21.79 -15.91
N LEU A 496 -17.75 21.02 -16.37
CA LEU A 496 -18.13 20.98 -17.80
C LEU A 496 -18.71 22.30 -18.29
N SER A 497 -19.66 22.88 -17.56
CA SER A 497 -20.28 24.16 -17.93
C SER A 497 -19.26 25.31 -17.94
N GLY A 498 -18.32 25.33 -16.98
CA GLY A 498 -17.22 26.29 -16.98
C GLY A 498 -16.30 26.11 -18.19
N ALA A 499 -16.09 24.86 -18.63
CA ALA A 499 -15.32 24.57 -19.84
C ALA A 499 -16.08 24.92 -21.13
N GLY A 500 -17.37 25.25 -21.06
CA GLY A 500 -18.23 25.47 -22.23
C GLY A 500 -18.80 24.18 -22.83
N LEU A 501 -18.83 23.08 -22.07
CA LEU A 501 -19.38 21.79 -22.48
C LEU A 501 -20.73 21.54 -21.78
N GLU A 502 -21.60 20.79 -22.43
CA GLU A 502 -22.88 20.37 -21.85
C GLU A 502 -22.75 18.99 -21.19
N MET A 503 -23.45 18.75 -20.07
CA MET A 503 -23.45 17.44 -19.42
C MET A 503 -24.77 16.71 -19.68
N ALA A 504 -24.70 15.50 -20.23
CA ALA A 504 -25.80 14.54 -20.21
C ALA A 504 -25.63 13.60 -19.01
N ILE A 505 -26.59 13.62 -18.10
CA ILE A 505 -26.55 12.86 -16.85
C ILE A 505 -27.19 11.50 -17.04
N GLU A 506 -26.49 10.44 -16.67
CA GLU A 506 -27.05 9.09 -16.52
C GLU A 506 -26.80 8.57 -15.11
N GLY A 507 -27.85 8.15 -14.40
CA GLY A 507 -27.75 7.68 -13.02
C GLY A 507 -27.70 8.79 -11.97
N SER A 508 -27.22 8.46 -10.76
CA SER A 508 -27.14 9.39 -9.64
C SER A 508 -25.96 9.07 -8.73
N GLY A 509 -25.37 10.07 -8.06
CA GLY A 509 -24.26 9.88 -7.12
C GLY A 509 -22.96 10.48 -7.64
N ILE A 510 -21.91 9.66 -7.74
CA ILE A 510 -20.56 10.08 -8.16
C ILE A 510 -20.25 9.54 -9.55
N ALA A 511 -19.62 10.36 -10.39
CA ALA A 511 -19.22 10.01 -11.75
C ALA A 511 -18.17 8.88 -11.74
N TYR A 512 -18.44 7.82 -12.50
CA TYR A 512 -17.54 6.67 -12.65
C TYR A 512 -17.16 6.39 -14.11
N ALA A 513 -17.92 6.92 -15.07
CA ALA A 513 -17.62 6.85 -16.49
C ALA A 513 -18.06 8.13 -17.19
N GLN A 514 -17.40 8.44 -18.31
CA GLN A 514 -17.73 9.56 -19.17
C GLN A 514 -17.46 9.22 -20.64
N SER A 515 -18.24 9.82 -21.53
CA SER A 515 -18.06 9.72 -22.97
C SER A 515 -18.36 11.08 -23.61
N PRO A 516 -17.44 11.68 -24.38
CA PRO A 516 -16.09 11.19 -24.71
C PRO A 516 -15.11 11.10 -23.52
N GLU A 517 -14.05 10.29 -23.67
CA GLU A 517 -13.05 10.05 -22.63
C GLU A 517 -12.29 11.34 -22.25
N ALA A 518 -11.79 11.41 -21.01
CA ALA A 518 -10.96 12.52 -20.54
C ALA A 518 -9.72 12.73 -21.42
N GLY A 519 -9.36 13.99 -21.67
CA GLY A 519 -8.26 14.38 -22.57
C GLY A 519 -8.62 14.38 -24.07
N SER A 520 -9.84 13.97 -24.44
CA SER A 520 -10.36 14.21 -25.79
C SER A 520 -10.65 15.70 -26.02
N TRP A 521 -10.80 16.11 -27.28
CA TRP A 521 -11.04 17.51 -27.65
C TRP A 521 -12.40 17.65 -28.31
N LEU A 522 -13.20 18.60 -27.83
CA LEU A 522 -14.54 18.88 -28.32
C LEU A 522 -14.71 20.35 -28.63
N GLU A 523 -15.58 20.69 -29.58
CA GLU A 523 -15.99 22.09 -29.78
C GLU A 523 -16.87 22.55 -28.62
N GLU A 524 -16.82 23.84 -28.27
CA GLU A 524 -17.75 24.42 -27.28
C GLU A 524 -19.21 24.11 -27.64
N GLY A 525 -20.02 23.81 -26.62
CA GLY A 525 -21.41 23.37 -26.75
C GLY A 525 -21.58 21.87 -27.03
N SER A 526 -20.49 21.10 -27.16
CA SER A 526 -20.58 19.64 -27.28
C SER A 526 -21.02 19.00 -25.95
N THR A 527 -21.76 17.90 -26.05
CA THR A 527 -22.25 17.16 -24.90
C THR A 527 -21.28 16.06 -24.47
N VAL A 528 -21.01 15.97 -23.17
CA VAL A 528 -20.34 14.86 -22.51
C VAL A 528 -21.38 14.07 -21.71
N GLN A 529 -21.56 12.80 -22.06
CA GLN A 529 -22.37 11.87 -21.28
C GLN A 529 -21.56 11.42 -20.07
N VAL A 530 -22.14 11.53 -18.87
CA VAL A 530 -21.49 11.18 -17.61
C VAL A 530 -22.40 10.24 -16.85
N GLU A 531 -21.87 9.07 -16.51
CA GLU A 531 -22.57 8.04 -15.76
C GLU A 531 -22.20 8.15 -14.28
N PHE A 532 -23.24 8.21 -13.43
CA PHE A 532 -23.16 8.40 -12.00
C PHE A 532 -23.73 7.20 -11.25
N GLN A 533 -23.06 6.80 -10.17
CA GLN A 533 -23.52 5.74 -9.29
C GLN A 533 -23.54 6.16 -7.82
N ASN A 534 -24.57 5.71 -7.08
CA ASN A 534 -24.76 6.07 -5.68
C ASN A 534 -23.74 5.33 -4.81
N VAL A 535 -23.03 6.07 -3.96
CA VAL A 535 -22.21 5.49 -2.90
C VAL A 535 -23.14 5.13 -1.74
N GLY A 536 -23.71 3.92 -1.80
CA GLY A 536 -24.33 3.20 -0.68
C GLY A 536 -25.59 3.80 -0.02
N LYS A 537 -26.77 3.31 -0.42
CA LYS A 537 -27.90 3.01 0.48
C LYS A 537 -28.60 1.74 0.00
N ASP A 538 -28.63 0.73 0.87
CA ASP A 538 -29.51 -0.44 0.93
C ASP A 538 -30.06 -1.02 -0.38
N ASN A 539 -29.46 -2.13 -0.82
CA ASN A 539 -30.22 -3.21 -1.47
C ASN A 539 -30.99 -3.98 -0.39
N GLN A 540 -32.09 -3.40 0.10
CA GLN A 540 -33.13 -4.18 0.78
C GLN A 540 -34.41 -4.20 -0.06
N THR A 541 -34.72 -5.40 -0.53
CA THR A 541 -36.05 -5.96 -0.81
C THR A 541 -36.93 -5.27 -1.86
N ASP A 542 -36.96 -5.86 -3.05
CA ASP A 542 -38.21 -6.06 -3.81
C ASP A 542 -38.40 -7.57 -4.04
N ASN A 543 -38.80 -8.26 -2.97
CA ASN A 543 -39.48 -9.54 -3.03
C ASN A 543 -40.89 -9.31 -2.47
N GLN A 544 -41.77 -8.71 -3.27
CA GLN A 544 -43.20 -8.78 -2.98
C GLN A 544 -43.78 -10.08 -3.53
N VAL A 545 -43.88 -11.00 -2.58
CA VAL A 545 -44.85 -12.08 -2.44
C VAL A 545 -46.14 -11.83 -3.24
N ASN A 546 -46.37 -12.70 -4.22
CA ASN A 546 -47.69 -13.07 -4.71
C ASN A 546 -48.34 -14.00 -3.66
N SER A 547 -49.32 -13.49 -2.90
CA SER A 547 -50.41 -14.33 -2.38
C SER A 547 -51.63 -13.48 -2.00
N ASP A 548 -52.65 -13.61 -2.83
CA ASP A 548 -54.09 -13.66 -2.55
C ASP A 548 -54.75 -12.55 -1.71
N THR A 549 -55.64 -11.79 -2.37
CA THR A 549 -57.06 -11.75 -1.94
C THR A 549 -58.01 -11.41 -3.11
N GLU A 550 -59.10 -12.19 -3.14
CA GLU A 550 -60.25 -12.22 -4.03
C GLU A 550 -60.91 -10.86 -4.34
N ASN A 551 -61.37 -10.67 -5.59
CA ASN A 551 -62.79 -10.40 -5.90
C ASN A 551 -63.07 -10.28 -7.41
N GLN A 552 -64.10 -11.02 -7.84
CA GLN A 552 -64.80 -11.08 -9.15
C GLN A 552 -64.27 -12.02 -10.24
#